data_AF-A0A536RLE9-F1
#
_entry.id   AF-A0A536RLE9-F1
#
_cell.length_a   1.000
_cell.length_b   1.000
_cell.length_c   1.000
_cell.angle_alpha   90.00
_cell.angle_beta   90.00
_cell.angle_gamma   90.00
#
_symmetry.space_group_name_H-M   'P 1'
#
loop_
_entity.id
_entity.type
_entity.pdbx_description
1 polymer ?
#
loop_
_entity_poly.entity_id
_entity_poly.type
_entity_poly.pdbx_seq_one_letter_code
_entity_poly.pdbx_strand_id
1 'polypeptide(L)'
;LTSDEPTLRAAPRAAAAARLLPSGDTYFLLQGRDRELLIPDASRRRALWTPRVWPGAVLVAGEIVGIWRRGLGTVTIQAWRRLTRAARDAIEAEVASLPLPDLHGRVVVRWED
;
A
#
# COMPACT_ATOMS: atom_id res chain seq x y z
N LEU A 1 -4.03 29.18 -2.84
CA LEU A 1 -3.29 28.54 -3.95
C LEU A 1 -1.85 29.05 -4.05
N THR A 2 -1.58 30.37 -4.10
CA THR A 2 -0.19 30.90 -4.18
C THR A 2 0.72 30.47 -3.00
N SER A 3 0.14 30.22 -1.83
CA SER A 3 0.86 29.70 -0.65
C SER A 3 1.52 28.34 -0.86
N ASP A 4 1.02 27.52 -1.79
CA ASP A 4 1.49 26.14 -2.01
C ASP A 4 2.58 26.06 -3.10
N GLU A 5 2.81 27.15 -3.85
CA GLU A 5 3.82 27.23 -4.91
C GLU A 5 5.24 26.86 -4.42
N PRO A 6 5.73 27.34 -3.25
CA PRO A 6 7.06 26.98 -2.79
C PRO A 6 7.21 25.48 -2.51
N THR A 7 6.14 24.82 -2.03
CA THR A 7 6.12 23.37 -1.78
C THR A 7 6.22 22.58 -3.08
N LEU A 8 5.53 23.04 -4.13
CA LEU A 8 5.57 22.45 -5.47
C LEU A 8 6.95 22.55 -6.14
N ARG A 9 7.68 23.64 -5.88
CA ARG A 9 9.04 23.87 -6.42
C ARG A 9 10.15 23.24 -5.58
N ALA A 10 9.85 22.79 -4.36
CA ALA A 10 10.84 22.16 -3.50
C ALA A 10 11.42 20.89 -4.15
N ALA A 11 12.69 20.60 -3.87
CA ALA A 11 13.31 19.38 -4.35
C ALA A 11 12.51 18.15 -3.84
N PRO A 12 12.30 17.12 -4.68
CA PRO A 12 11.61 15.91 -4.26
C PRO A 12 12.30 15.28 -3.05
N ARG A 13 11.51 14.90 -2.04
CA ARG A 13 12.01 14.12 -0.92
C ARG A 13 12.33 12.70 -1.39
N ALA A 14 13.27 12.04 -0.71
CA ALA A 14 13.50 10.61 -0.93
C ALA A 14 12.20 9.81 -0.81
N ALA A 15 12.01 8.85 -1.71
CA ALA A 15 10.85 7.97 -1.68
C ALA A 15 10.78 7.22 -0.35
N ALA A 16 9.57 7.05 0.17
CA ALA A 16 9.36 6.22 1.35
C ALA A 16 9.73 4.76 1.04
N ALA A 17 10.30 4.06 2.03
CA ALA A 17 10.71 2.67 1.86
C ALA A 17 9.51 1.72 1.64
N ALA A 18 8.34 2.08 2.16
CA ALA A 18 7.08 1.37 1.94
C ALA A 18 5.91 2.36 1.74
N ARG A 19 4.87 1.92 1.03
CA ARG A 19 3.58 2.63 0.87
C ARG A 19 2.40 1.67 0.95
N LEU A 20 1.33 2.08 1.62
CA LEU A 20 0.04 1.40 1.58
C LEU A 20 -0.87 2.14 0.60
N LEU A 21 -0.93 1.63 -0.63
CA LEU A 21 -1.69 2.25 -1.70
C LEU A 21 -3.17 1.86 -1.58
N PRO A 22 -4.12 2.80 -1.59
CA PRO A 22 -5.55 2.48 -1.54
C PRO A 22 -5.97 1.70 -2.78
N SER A 23 -7.14 1.04 -2.72
CA SER A 23 -7.66 0.19 -3.79
C SER A 23 -7.80 0.87 -5.16
N GLY A 24 -8.00 2.20 -5.17
CA GLY A 24 -8.13 3.04 -6.37
C GLY A 24 -6.88 3.85 -6.68
N ASP A 25 -5.69 3.43 -6.24
CA ASP A 25 -4.46 4.15 -6.54
C ASP A 25 -4.07 4.00 -8.01
N THR A 26 -3.72 5.11 -8.66
CA THR A 26 -3.36 5.14 -10.08
C THR A 26 -2.11 4.33 -10.38
N TYR A 27 -1.26 4.05 -9.38
CA TYR A 27 -0.07 3.22 -9.53
C TYR A 27 -0.40 1.80 -10.02
N PHE A 28 -1.53 1.22 -9.63
CA PHE A 28 -1.90 -0.16 -10.00
C PHE A 28 -3.31 -0.33 -10.58
N LEU A 29 -4.00 0.78 -10.90
CA LEU A 29 -5.26 0.78 -11.65
C LEU A 29 -5.08 0.46 -13.14
N LEU A 30 -4.46 -0.69 -13.44
CA LEU A 30 -4.22 -1.20 -14.79
C LEU A 30 -5.36 -2.10 -15.28
N GLN A 31 -5.46 -2.26 -16.60
CA GLN A 31 -6.49 -3.06 -17.26
C GLN A 31 -5.89 -4.19 -18.10
N GLY A 32 -6.64 -5.30 -18.23
CA GLY A 32 -6.26 -6.41 -19.08
C GLY A 32 -4.86 -6.95 -18.82
N ARG A 33 -4.05 -7.05 -19.89
CA ARG A 33 -2.68 -7.61 -19.86
C ARG A 33 -1.66 -6.71 -19.18
N ASP A 34 -1.93 -5.41 -19.02
CA ASP A 34 -0.97 -4.48 -18.40
C ASP A 34 -0.72 -4.82 -16.93
N ARG A 35 -1.66 -5.49 -16.28
CA ARG A 35 -1.52 -6.02 -14.92
C ARG A 35 -0.36 -7.01 -14.78
N GLU A 36 0.02 -7.69 -15.84
CA GLU A 36 1.12 -8.66 -15.84
C GLU A 36 2.50 -8.00 -15.70
N LEU A 37 2.61 -6.72 -16.08
CA LEU A 37 3.83 -5.93 -15.94
C LEU A 37 4.15 -5.66 -14.47
N LEU A 38 3.14 -5.41 -13.64
CA LEU A 38 3.32 -5.18 -12.21
C LEU A 38 3.34 -6.48 -11.40
N ILE A 39 2.51 -7.45 -11.78
CA ILE A 39 2.35 -8.70 -11.03
C ILE A 39 2.34 -9.88 -12.02
N PRO A 40 3.50 -10.52 -12.27
CA PRO A 40 3.61 -11.66 -13.20
C PRO A 40 2.87 -12.93 -12.74
N ASP A 41 2.66 -13.11 -11.44
CA ASP A 41 1.95 -14.26 -10.86
C ASP A 41 0.42 -14.08 -10.92
N ALA A 42 -0.27 -14.95 -11.66
CA ALA A 42 -1.72 -14.88 -11.86
C ALA A 42 -2.54 -15.05 -10.57
N SER A 43 -2.05 -15.79 -9.58
CA SER A 43 -2.73 -15.96 -8.29
C SER A 43 -2.73 -14.65 -7.49
N ARG A 44 -1.59 -13.94 -7.49
CA ARG A 44 -1.44 -12.62 -6.86
C ARG A 44 -2.26 -11.56 -7.58
N ARG A 45 -2.34 -11.62 -8.91
CA ARG A 45 -3.25 -10.75 -9.68
C ARG A 45 -4.70 -10.93 -9.25
N ARG A 46 -5.17 -12.17 -9.11
CA ARG A 46 -6.55 -12.46 -8.65
C ARG A 46 -6.81 -11.97 -7.23
N ALA A 47 -5.79 -11.97 -6.37
CA ALA A 47 -5.89 -11.49 -5.00
C ALA A 47 -5.98 -9.94 -4.92
N LEU A 48 -5.28 -9.22 -5.80
CA LEU A 48 -5.28 -7.75 -5.84
C LEU A 48 -6.47 -7.17 -6.63
N TRP A 49 -6.75 -7.69 -7.83
CA TRP A 49 -7.85 -7.21 -8.68
C TRP A 49 -9.07 -8.11 -8.57
N THR A 50 -9.78 -7.99 -7.44
CA THR A 50 -10.96 -8.81 -7.15
C THR A 50 -12.21 -8.31 -7.91
N PRO A 51 -13.29 -9.09 -8.04
CA PRO A 51 -14.48 -8.62 -8.76
C PRO A 51 -15.36 -7.60 -8.02
N ARG A 52 -15.23 -7.44 -6.70
CA ARG A 52 -16.14 -6.62 -5.88
C ARG A 52 -15.41 -5.57 -5.07
N VAL A 53 -14.66 -6.00 -4.07
CA VAL A 53 -13.97 -5.11 -3.12
C VAL A 53 -12.48 -5.32 -3.28
N TRP A 54 -11.85 -4.37 -3.94
CA TRP A 54 -10.42 -4.40 -4.16
C TRP A 54 -9.71 -4.10 -2.83
N PRO A 55 -8.77 -4.95 -2.39
CA PRO A 55 -7.86 -4.55 -1.32
C PRO A 55 -6.95 -3.42 -1.81
N GLY A 56 -6.23 -2.79 -0.89
CA GLY A 56 -5.10 -1.93 -1.24
C GLY A 56 -3.84 -2.75 -1.53
N ALA A 57 -2.86 -2.13 -2.18
CA ALA A 57 -1.56 -2.74 -2.48
C ALA A 57 -0.51 -2.34 -1.44
N VAL A 58 0.37 -3.27 -1.06
CA VAL A 58 1.55 -2.98 -0.23
C VAL A 58 2.76 -2.85 -1.15
N LEU A 59 3.32 -1.65 -1.22
CA LEU A 59 4.50 -1.34 -2.01
C LEU A 59 5.73 -1.29 -1.11
N VAL A 60 6.81 -1.97 -1.47
CA VAL A 60 8.11 -1.88 -0.79
C VAL A 60 9.19 -1.75 -1.86
N ALA A 61 10.01 -0.69 -1.75
CA ALA A 61 11.09 -0.40 -2.71
C ALA A 61 10.65 -0.45 -4.19
N GLY A 62 9.41 -0.02 -4.49
CA GLY A 62 8.85 -0.01 -5.84
C GLY A 62 8.24 -1.33 -6.32
N GLU A 63 8.19 -2.37 -5.48
CA GLU A 63 7.54 -3.64 -5.81
C GLU A 63 6.26 -3.85 -5.01
N ILE A 64 5.20 -4.34 -5.65
CA ILE A 64 3.99 -4.78 -4.93
C ILE A 64 4.29 -6.14 -4.28
N VAL A 65 4.39 -6.14 -2.96
CA VAL A 65 4.77 -7.33 -2.19
C VAL A 65 3.59 -8.04 -1.52
N GLY A 66 2.39 -7.46 -1.61
CA GLY A 66 1.21 -8.00 -0.97
C GLY A 66 0.01 -7.08 -1.08
N ILE A 67 -1.01 -7.41 -0.30
CA ILE A 67 -2.26 -6.65 -0.21
C ILE A 67 -2.51 -6.23 1.23
N TRP A 68 -3.29 -5.16 1.40
CA TRP A 68 -3.79 -4.76 2.70
C TRP A 68 -5.28 -4.51 2.69
N ARG A 69 -5.89 -4.71 3.85
CA ARG A 69 -7.30 -4.40 4.12
C ARG A 69 -7.41 -3.69 5.45
N ARG A 70 -8.50 -2.95 5.63
CA ARG A 70 -8.83 -2.30 6.89
C ARG A 70 -10.22 -2.70 7.33
N GLY A 71 -10.38 -2.94 8.63
CA GLY A 71 -11.68 -3.10 9.27
C GLY A 71 -11.56 -2.86 10.78
N LEU A 72 -12.55 -2.18 11.38
CA LEU A 72 -12.66 -1.99 12.85
C LEU A 72 -11.34 -1.60 13.54
N GLY A 73 -10.60 -0.64 12.96
CA GLY A 73 -9.34 -0.14 13.49
C GLY A 73 -8.11 -1.05 13.32
N THR A 74 -8.28 -2.20 12.68
CA THR A 74 -7.18 -3.12 12.31
C THR A 74 -6.81 -2.93 10.85
N VAL A 75 -5.50 -2.88 10.58
CA VAL A 75 -4.93 -2.99 9.24
C VAL A 75 -4.32 -4.37 9.10
N THR A 76 -4.88 -5.15 8.19
CA THR A 76 -4.41 -6.50 7.90
C THR A 76 -3.50 -6.47 6.68
N ILE A 77 -2.31 -7.02 6.81
CA ILE A 77 -1.30 -7.15 5.75
C ILE A 77 -1.14 -8.61 5.38
N GLN A 78 -1.35 -8.95 4.12
CA GLN A 78 -1.05 -10.27 3.56
C GLN A 78 0.12 -10.14 2.58
N ALA A 79 1.29 -10.64 2.96
CA ALA A 79 2.49 -10.59 2.13
C ALA A 79 2.61 -11.86 1.27
N TRP A 80 3.02 -11.72 0.01
CA TRP A 80 3.19 -12.86 -0.91
C TRP A 80 4.58 -13.51 -0.85
N ARG A 81 5.46 -12.94 -0.04
CA ARG A 81 6.81 -13.45 0.21
C ARG A 81 7.24 -13.11 1.62
N ARG A 82 8.27 -13.80 2.10
CA ARG A 82 8.95 -13.43 3.35
C ARG A 82 9.59 -12.04 3.19
N LEU A 83 9.20 -11.12 4.06
CA LEU A 83 9.76 -9.78 4.12
C LEU A 83 10.93 -9.72 5.11
N THR A 84 11.90 -8.84 4.84
CA THR A 84 12.94 -8.51 5.82
C THR A 84 12.32 -7.76 7.00
N ARG A 85 13.02 -7.75 8.14
CA ARG A 85 12.58 -6.97 9.30
C ARG A 85 12.43 -5.49 8.96
N ALA A 86 13.42 -4.90 8.28
CA ALA A 86 13.36 -3.51 7.86
C ALA A 86 12.15 -3.19 6.96
N ALA A 87 11.75 -4.11 6.07
CA ALA A 87 10.56 -3.93 5.25
C ALA A 87 9.28 -3.98 6.08
N ARG A 88 9.18 -4.88 7.07
CA ARG A 88 8.06 -4.91 8.01
C ARG A 88 7.98 -3.64 8.84
N ASP A 89 9.09 -3.18 9.39
CA ASP A 89 9.17 -1.95 10.18
C ASP A 89 8.73 -0.73 9.34
N ALA A 90 9.14 -0.66 8.07
CA ALA A 90 8.71 0.39 7.14
C ALA A 90 7.21 0.35 6.84
N ILE A 91 6.63 -0.84 6.68
CA ILE A 91 5.18 -1.03 6.48
C ILE A 91 4.41 -0.58 7.73
N GLU A 92 4.87 -0.95 8.92
CA GLU A 92 4.22 -0.56 10.18
C GLU A 92 4.31 0.95 10.42
N ALA A 93 5.43 1.58 10.08
CA ALA A 93 5.58 3.04 10.12
C ALA A 93 4.62 3.75 9.14
N GLU A 94 4.47 3.22 7.93
CA GLU A 94 3.51 3.74 6.95
C GLU A 94 2.08 3.63 7.48
N VAL A 95 1.69 2.48 8.04
CA VAL A 95 0.36 2.29 8.67
C VAL A 95 0.10 3.33 9.75
N ALA A 96 1.08 3.58 10.63
CA ALA A 96 0.97 4.56 11.71
C ALA A 96 0.80 6.01 11.19
N SER A 97 1.25 6.29 9.96
CA SER A 97 1.13 7.60 9.32
C SER A 97 -0.19 7.83 8.58
N LEU A 98 -0.97 6.76 8.33
CA LEU A 98 -2.18 6.88 7.52
C LEU A 98 -3.23 7.76 8.24
N PRO A 99 -3.81 8.76 7.53
CA PRO A 99 -4.86 9.60 8.08
C PRO A 99 -6.20 8.85 8.04
N LEU A 100 -6.32 7.83 8.88
CA LEU A 100 -7.48 6.96 8.91
C LEU A 100 -8.60 7.56 9.79
N PRO A 101 -9.73 8.01 9.21
CA PRO A 101 -10.85 8.51 10.00
C PRO A 101 -11.40 7.41 10.91
N ASP A 102 -11.97 7.78 12.05
CA ASP A 102 -12.58 6.88 13.07
C ASP A 102 -11.60 6.06 13.93
N LEU A 103 -10.29 6.30 13.80
CA LEU A 103 -9.28 5.74 14.69
C LEU A 103 -8.96 6.72 15.82
N HIS A 104 -9.75 6.70 16.89
CA HIS A 104 -9.47 7.43 18.14
C HIS A 104 -8.39 6.77 19.01
N GLY A 105 -7.67 5.77 18.48
CA GLY A 105 -6.67 4.97 19.20
C GLY A 105 -5.57 4.42 18.29
N ARG A 106 -4.67 3.60 18.85
CA ARG A 106 -3.52 3.01 18.14
C ARG A 106 -4.00 2.01 17.06
N VAL A 107 -3.61 2.23 15.82
CA VAL A 107 -3.87 1.28 14.71
C VAL A 107 -3.18 -0.04 15.00
N VAL A 108 -3.93 -1.14 14.92
CA VAL A 108 -3.37 -2.49 15.10
C VAL A 108 -2.99 -3.05 13.74
N VAL A 109 -1.73 -3.49 13.60
CA VAL A 109 -1.26 -4.19 12.41
C VAL A 109 -1.39 -5.69 12.65
N ARG A 110 -2.10 -6.38 11.76
CA ARG A 110 -2.20 -7.84 11.73
C ARG A 110 -1.51 -8.37 10.48
N TRP A 111 -0.60 -9.32 10.65
CA TRP A 111 0.02 -10.04 9.54
C TRP A 111 -0.75 -11.33 9.29
N GLU A 112 -1.10 -11.60 8.02
CA GLU A 112 -1.62 -12.89 7.55
C GLU A 112 -0.50 -13.64 6.85
N ASP A 113 -0.29 -14.89 7.27
CA ASP A 113 0.64 -15.86 6.68
C ASP A 113 0.02 -16.60 5.50
#